data_AF-A0A0D6M0G7-F1
#
_entry.id   AF-A0A0D6M0G7-F1
#
_cell.length_a   1.000
_cell.length_b   1.000
_cell.length_c   1.000
_cell.angle_alpha   90.00
_cell.angle_beta   90.00
_cell.angle_gamma   90.00
#
_symmetry.space_group_name_H-M   'P 1'
#
loop_
_entity.id
_entity.type
_entity.pdbx_description
1 polymer ?
#
loop_
_entity_poly.entity_id
_entity_poly.type
_entity_poly.pdbx_seq_one_letter_code
_entity_poly.pdbx_strand_id
1 'polypeptide(L)'
;MLLTDCKTYFHTDNLYDILRVERNATASEIKKGYYKQSMKWHPDKAATDEASTKNATVRFQILTKAYQILADKEKRLLYDESGVIDEENVLGEGESVNMWRQVFKKVTVEDIEKFLAQYKGSEEEEGDIIAAYNLCNGDMTKIMDSIMGTEFDDEDRIKEFIDKKISEGILKETAKYKSSTSKVWA
;
A
#
# COMPACT_ATOMS: atom_id res chain seq x y z
N MET A 1 -12.71 -6.02 16.33
CA MET A 1 -12.42 -4.64 16.74
C MET A 1 -11.42 -4.09 15.74
N LEU A 2 -11.78 -3.03 15.02
CA LEU A 2 -11.04 -2.54 13.86
C LEU A 2 -9.57 -2.29 14.21
N LEU A 3 -9.29 -1.60 15.32
CA LEU A 3 -7.92 -1.33 15.77
C LEU A 3 -7.12 -2.60 16.06
N THR A 4 -7.76 -3.64 16.59
CA THR A 4 -7.13 -4.95 16.81
C THR A 4 -6.82 -5.65 15.50
N ASP A 5 -7.72 -5.56 14.52
CA ASP A 5 -7.52 -6.11 13.18
C ASP A 5 -6.39 -5.35 12.47
N CYS A 6 -6.34 -4.02 12.61
CA CYS A 6 -5.23 -3.21 12.14
C CYS A 6 -3.88 -3.67 12.71
N LYS A 7 -3.78 -3.89 14.03
CA LYS A 7 -2.56 -4.42 14.67
C LYS A 7 -2.17 -5.79 14.12
N THR A 8 -3.16 -6.64 13.86
CA THR A 8 -2.95 -8.02 13.41
C THR A 8 -2.46 -8.07 11.96
N TYR A 9 -3.06 -7.28 11.06
CA TYR A 9 -2.80 -7.36 9.61
C TYR A 9 -1.80 -6.31 9.10
N PHE A 10 -1.69 -5.17 9.77
CA PHE A 10 -0.85 -4.03 9.37
C PHE A 10 0.19 -3.65 10.43
N HIS A 11 0.20 -4.30 11.60
CA HIS A 11 1.16 -4.03 12.69
C HIS A 11 1.12 -2.59 13.22
N THR A 12 -0.03 -1.92 13.08
CA THR A 12 -0.29 -0.56 13.59
C THR A 12 -1.77 -0.44 13.98
N ASP A 13 -2.09 0.38 14.99
CA ASP A 13 -3.46 0.82 15.32
C ASP A 13 -3.78 2.22 14.80
N ASN A 14 -2.88 2.82 14.04
CA ASN A 14 -3.09 4.12 13.46
C ASN A 14 -3.72 3.99 12.06
N LEU A 15 -4.92 4.56 11.87
CA LEU A 15 -5.64 4.50 10.60
C LEU A 15 -4.89 5.23 9.47
N TYR A 16 -4.12 6.27 9.80
CA TYR A 16 -3.33 7.03 8.83
C TYR A 16 -2.18 6.19 8.27
N ASP A 17 -1.49 5.43 9.14
CA ASP A 17 -0.37 4.55 8.77
C ASP A 17 -0.82 3.43 7.83
N ILE A 18 -2.04 2.91 8.04
CA ILE A 18 -2.63 1.86 7.20
C ILE A 18 -2.88 2.37 5.78
N LEU A 19 -3.32 3.64 5.65
CA LEU A 19 -3.48 4.30 4.36
C LEU A 19 -2.17 4.85 3.80
N ARG A 20 -1.04 4.74 4.53
CA ARG A 20 0.27 5.33 4.21
C ARG A 20 0.22 6.85 3.99
N VAL A 21 -0.52 7.56 4.84
CA VAL A 21 -0.62 9.03 4.78
C VAL A 21 -0.25 9.65 6.13
N GLU A 22 0.14 10.92 6.12
CA GLU A 22 0.40 11.67 7.35
C GLU A 22 -0.91 11.98 8.11
N ARG A 23 -0.80 12.23 9.42
CA ARG A 23 -1.96 12.57 10.26
C ARG A 23 -2.64 13.89 9.83
N ASN A 24 -1.88 14.83 9.27
CA ASN A 24 -2.37 16.11 8.74
C ASN A 24 -2.90 15.98 7.28
N ALA A 25 -2.93 14.78 6.70
CA ALA A 25 -3.28 14.58 5.29
C ALA A 25 -4.65 15.17 4.95
N THR A 26 -4.71 15.80 3.79
CA THR A 26 -5.94 16.32 3.19
C THR A 26 -6.88 15.18 2.79
N ALA A 27 -8.16 15.49 2.59
CA ALA A 27 -9.14 14.51 2.12
C ALA A 27 -8.73 13.89 0.76
N SER A 28 -8.03 14.66 -0.10
CA SER A 28 -7.53 14.18 -1.38
C SER A 28 -6.39 13.16 -1.20
N GLU A 29 -5.47 13.41 -0.28
CA GLU A 29 -4.38 12.49 0.04
C GLU A 29 -4.89 11.21 0.69
N ILE A 30 -5.85 11.31 1.62
CA ILE A 30 -6.53 10.15 2.22
C ILE A 30 -7.22 9.30 1.16
N LYS A 31 -7.93 9.93 0.22
CA LYS A 31 -8.57 9.23 -0.90
C LYS A 31 -7.55 8.55 -1.80
N LYS A 32 -6.42 9.22 -2.09
CA LYS A 32 -5.33 8.66 -2.90
C LYS A 32 -4.65 7.48 -2.21
N GLY A 33 -4.36 7.59 -0.92
CA GLY A 33 -3.78 6.51 -0.10
C GLY A 33 -4.70 5.29 -0.03
N TYR A 34 -6.00 5.50 0.22
CA TYR A 34 -7.00 4.44 0.17
C TYR A 34 -7.06 3.77 -1.21
N TYR A 35 -7.13 4.56 -2.29
CA TYR A 35 -7.15 4.01 -3.65
C TYR A 35 -5.96 3.09 -3.92
N LYS A 36 -4.74 3.55 -3.58
CA LYS A 36 -3.51 2.78 -3.75
C LYS A 36 -3.55 1.45 -3.00
N GLN A 37 -3.90 1.50 -1.72
CA GLN A 37 -3.92 0.30 -0.90
C GLN A 37 -5.03 -0.67 -1.31
N SER A 38 -6.20 -0.15 -1.70
CA SER A 38 -7.28 -0.95 -2.26
C SER A 38 -6.86 -1.67 -3.53
N MET A 39 -6.08 -1.05 -4.42
CA MET A 39 -5.55 -1.74 -5.60
C MET A 39 -4.54 -2.85 -5.28
N LYS A 40 -3.79 -2.70 -4.17
CA LYS A 40 -2.84 -3.72 -3.71
C LYS A 40 -3.54 -4.95 -3.13
N TRP A 41 -4.63 -4.74 -2.40
CA TRP A 41 -5.34 -5.79 -1.66
C TRP A 41 -6.71 -6.14 -2.25
N HIS A 42 -7.01 -5.72 -3.48
CA HIS A 42 -8.30 -6.00 -4.10
C HIS A 42 -8.49 -7.53 -4.26
N PRO A 43 -9.66 -8.09 -3.92
CA PRO A 43 -9.90 -9.53 -4.02
C PRO A 43 -9.67 -10.08 -5.43
N ASP A 44 -10.02 -9.32 -6.48
CA ASP A 44 -9.78 -9.69 -7.89
C ASP A 44 -8.28 -9.84 -8.25
N LYS A 45 -7.36 -9.29 -7.45
CA LYS A 45 -5.91 -9.35 -7.71
C LYS A 45 -5.21 -10.46 -6.91
N ALA A 46 -5.91 -11.12 -5.98
CA ALA A 46 -5.32 -12.18 -5.18
C ALA A 46 -5.07 -13.45 -6.03
N ALA A 47 -3.96 -14.12 -5.78
CA ALA A 47 -3.60 -15.38 -6.42
C ALA A 47 -4.66 -16.47 -6.16
N THR A 48 -4.67 -17.53 -6.97
CA THR A 48 -5.67 -18.62 -6.92
C THR A 48 -5.69 -19.44 -5.62
N ASP A 49 -4.83 -19.13 -4.65
CA ASP A 49 -4.84 -19.79 -3.35
C ASP A 49 -5.78 -19.09 -2.35
N GLU A 50 -6.55 -19.91 -1.63
CA GLU A 50 -7.63 -19.48 -0.74
C GLU A 50 -7.11 -18.66 0.46
N ALA A 51 -5.90 -18.95 0.93
CA ALA A 51 -5.27 -18.27 2.05
C ALA A 51 -4.87 -16.82 1.69
N SER A 52 -4.27 -16.61 0.51
CA SER A 52 -3.94 -15.28 -0.02
C SER A 52 -5.21 -14.47 -0.31
N THR A 53 -6.24 -15.11 -0.86
CA THR A 53 -7.54 -14.48 -1.13
C THR A 53 -8.18 -13.96 0.16
N LYS A 54 -8.25 -14.81 1.19
CA LYS A 54 -8.80 -14.42 2.50
C LYS A 54 -7.99 -13.31 3.16
N ASN A 55 -6.66 -13.34 3.04
CA ASN A 55 -5.79 -12.29 3.59
C ASN A 55 -6.03 -10.94 2.89
N ALA A 56 -6.11 -10.94 1.55
CA ALA A 56 -6.40 -9.76 0.75
C ALA A 56 -7.78 -9.17 1.08
N THR A 57 -8.82 -10.02 1.15
CA THR A 57 -10.18 -9.62 1.54
C THR A 57 -10.20 -8.92 2.90
N VAL A 58 -9.58 -9.50 3.93
CA VAL A 58 -9.60 -8.90 5.28
C VAL A 58 -8.86 -7.56 5.28
N ARG A 59 -7.70 -7.47 4.62
CA ARG A 59 -6.97 -6.21 4.47
C ARG A 59 -7.78 -5.15 3.73
N PHE A 60 -8.48 -5.53 2.65
CA PHE A 60 -9.34 -4.63 1.89
C PHE A 60 -10.50 -4.08 2.73
N GLN A 61 -11.12 -4.92 3.55
CA GLN A 61 -12.16 -4.50 4.48
C GLN A 61 -11.63 -3.52 5.53
N ILE A 62 -10.47 -3.81 6.13
CA ILE A 62 -9.82 -2.92 7.10
C ILE A 62 -9.54 -1.55 6.46
N LEU A 63 -8.98 -1.54 5.24
CA LEU A 63 -8.72 -0.32 4.48
C LEU A 63 -9.98 0.50 4.22
N THR A 64 -11.06 -0.18 3.86
CA THR A 64 -12.35 0.45 3.57
C THR A 64 -12.92 1.11 4.82
N LYS A 65 -12.88 0.43 5.97
CA LYS A 65 -13.32 0.97 7.25
C LYS A 65 -12.45 2.16 7.69
N ALA A 66 -11.13 2.05 7.54
CA ALA A 66 -10.20 3.15 7.83
C ALA A 66 -10.53 4.40 6.98
N TYR A 67 -10.78 4.21 5.68
CA TYR A 67 -11.18 5.30 4.80
C TYR A 67 -12.53 5.92 5.21
N GLN A 68 -13.53 5.12 5.59
CA GLN A 68 -14.83 5.67 6.04
C GLN A 68 -14.72 6.58 7.25
N ILE A 69 -13.77 6.29 8.16
CA ILE A 69 -13.53 7.10 9.35
C ILE A 69 -12.74 8.36 8.98
N LEU A 70 -11.68 8.22 8.19
CA LEU A 70 -10.77 9.33 7.87
C LEU A 70 -11.30 10.28 6.79
N ALA A 71 -12.19 9.80 5.90
CA ALA A 71 -12.81 10.63 4.86
C ALA A 71 -13.96 11.50 5.40
N ASP A 72 -14.63 11.05 6.47
CA ASP A 72 -15.68 11.80 7.15
C ASP A 72 -15.05 12.73 8.19
N LYS A 73 -15.32 14.03 8.08
CA LYS A 73 -14.70 15.05 8.94
C LYS A 73 -15.08 14.88 10.41
N GLU A 74 -16.32 14.51 10.71
CA GLU A 74 -16.82 14.36 12.09
C GLU A 74 -16.23 13.09 12.72
N LYS A 75 -16.21 11.99 11.97
CA LYS A 75 -15.60 10.72 12.44
C LYS A 75 -14.09 10.84 12.60
N ARG A 76 -13.42 11.54 11.67
CA ARG A 76 -11.98 11.80 11.77
C ARG A 76 -11.65 12.64 13.00
N LEU A 77 -12.43 13.69 13.27
CA LEU A 77 -12.24 14.52 14.46
C LEU A 77 -12.41 13.68 15.74
N LEU A 78 -13.47 12.88 15.81
CA LEU A 78 -13.71 12.00 16.95
C LEU A 78 -12.55 11.00 17.15
N TYR A 79 -12.07 10.39 16.06
CA TYR A 79 -10.90 9.51 16.09
C TYR A 79 -9.64 10.25 16.58
N ASP A 80 -9.41 11.47 16.07
CA ASP A 80 -8.24 12.28 16.43
C ASP A 80 -8.25 12.75 17.90
N GLU A 81 -9.42 13.02 18.47
CA GLU A 81 -9.58 13.51 19.85
C GLU A 81 -9.65 12.38 20.89
N SER A 82 -10.35 11.29 20.57
CA SER A 82 -10.67 10.23 21.54
C SER A 82 -9.93 8.93 21.29
N GLY A 83 -9.42 8.70 20.07
CA GLY A 83 -8.92 7.38 19.64
C GLY A 83 -10.00 6.31 19.54
N VAL A 84 -11.28 6.69 19.73
CA VAL A 84 -12.42 5.77 19.67
C VAL A 84 -12.97 5.74 18.25
N ILE A 85 -13.39 4.54 17.85
CA ILE A 85 -14.02 4.30 16.56
C ILE A 85 -15.41 3.73 16.82
N ASP A 86 -16.41 4.30 16.16
CA ASP A 86 -17.73 3.70 16.09
C ASP A 86 -17.72 2.52 15.11
N GLU A 87 -17.73 1.30 15.66
CA GLU A 87 -17.73 0.04 14.91
C GLU A 87 -19.14 -0.47 14.56
N GLU A 88 -20.21 0.21 14.97
CA GLU A 88 -21.58 -0.27 14.75
C GLU A 88 -22.01 -0.15 13.27
N ASN A 89 -21.33 0.71 12.51
CA ASN A 89 -21.59 0.98 11.08
C ASN A 89 -20.54 0.34 10.14
N VAL A 90 -20.08 -0.86 10.46
CA VAL A 90 -19.06 -1.56 9.68
C VAL A 90 -19.67 -2.27 8.46
N LEU A 91 -19.26 -1.87 7.25
CA LEU A 91 -19.71 -2.51 6.01
C LEU A 91 -19.26 -3.97 5.91
N GLY A 92 -20.15 -4.83 5.42
CA GLY A 92 -19.82 -6.22 5.04
C GLY A 92 -18.88 -6.31 3.83
N GLU A 93 -18.40 -7.51 3.50
CA GLU A 93 -17.49 -7.74 2.36
C GLU A 93 -18.06 -7.23 1.04
N GLY A 94 -19.28 -7.68 0.70
CA GLY A 94 -19.97 -7.26 -0.53
C GLY A 94 -20.27 -5.77 -0.56
N GLU A 95 -20.60 -5.18 0.59
CA GLU A 95 -20.85 -3.74 0.71
C GLU A 95 -19.58 -2.91 0.59
N SER A 96 -18.44 -3.40 1.11
CA SER A 96 -17.14 -2.74 1.00
C SER A 96 -16.68 -2.64 -0.46
N VAL A 97 -16.81 -3.74 -1.22
CA VAL A 97 -16.49 -3.75 -2.65
C VAL A 97 -17.45 -2.87 -3.45
N ASN A 98 -18.75 -2.90 -3.14
CA ASN A 98 -19.74 -2.04 -3.80
C ASN A 98 -19.51 -0.56 -3.51
N MET A 99 -19.17 -0.20 -2.27
CA MET A 99 -18.82 1.16 -1.90
C MET A 99 -17.57 1.63 -2.66
N TRP A 100 -16.54 0.79 -2.74
CA TRP A 100 -15.34 1.11 -3.53
C TRP A 100 -15.69 1.39 -4.99
N ARG A 101 -16.56 0.58 -5.61
CA ARG A 101 -17.05 0.79 -7.00
C ARG A 101 -17.92 2.04 -7.19
N GLN A 102 -18.50 2.58 -6.12
CA GLN A 102 -19.27 3.83 -6.15
C GLN A 102 -18.37 5.06 -5.92
N VAL A 103 -17.41 4.96 -4.99
CA VAL A 103 -16.46 6.03 -4.65
C VAL A 103 -15.40 6.21 -5.74
N PHE A 104 -14.99 5.12 -6.36
CA PHE A 104 -14.11 5.08 -7.51
C PHE A 104 -14.90 4.55 -8.70
N LYS A 105 -14.99 5.35 -9.75
CA LYS A 105 -15.55 4.90 -11.03
C LYS A 105 -14.78 3.64 -11.47
N LYS A 106 -15.46 2.77 -12.22
CA LYS A 106 -14.86 1.56 -12.80
C LYS A 106 -13.51 1.95 -13.42
N VAL A 107 -12.45 1.52 -12.76
CA VAL A 107 -11.07 1.82 -13.15
C VAL A 107 -10.88 1.21 -14.53
N THR A 108 -10.64 2.05 -15.53
CA THR A 108 -10.28 1.57 -16.86
C THR A 108 -8.80 1.20 -16.85
N VAL A 109 -8.39 0.36 -17.80
CA VAL A 109 -6.96 0.07 -17.99
C VAL A 109 -6.19 1.37 -18.22
N GLU A 110 -6.76 2.31 -18.96
CA GLU A 110 -6.20 3.64 -19.21
C GLU A 110 -5.99 4.45 -17.92
N ASP A 111 -6.91 4.38 -16.95
CA ASP A 111 -6.78 5.07 -15.66
C ASP A 111 -5.64 4.46 -14.82
N ILE A 112 -5.46 3.13 -14.88
CA ILE A 112 -4.33 2.43 -14.23
C ILE A 112 -3.03 2.85 -14.88
N GLU A 113 -2.95 2.79 -16.21
CA GLU A 113 -1.76 3.17 -16.96
C GLU A 113 -1.37 4.62 -16.70
N LYS A 114 -2.35 5.54 -16.71
CA LYS A 114 -2.12 6.96 -16.40
C LYS A 114 -1.62 7.16 -14.98
N PHE A 115 -2.17 6.41 -14.03
CA PHE A 115 -1.73 6.46 -12.64
C PHE A 115 -0.32 5.90 -12.46
N LEU A 116 -0.04 4.73 -13.04
CA LEU A 116 1.29 4.11 -13.01
C LEU A 116 2.32 4.99 -13.69
N ALA A 117 1.99 5.64 -14.81
CA ALA A 117 2.87 6.58 -15.50
C ALA A 117 3.21 7.82 -14.65
N GLN A 118 2.28 8.27 -13.79
CA GLN A 118 2.54 9.38 -12.85
C GLN A 118 3.27 8.92 -11.59
N TYR A 119 3.10 7.65 -11.21
CA TYR A 119 3.74 7.07 -10.02
C TYR A 119 5.20 6.68 -10.30
N LYS A 120 5.49 6.09 -11.46
CA LYS A 120 6.85 5.71 -11.87
C LYS A 120 7.75 6.95 -11.95
N GLY A 121 8.86 6.92 -11.23
CA GLY A 121 9.84 8.01 -11.12
C GLY A 121 9.43 9.16 -10.19
N SER A 122 8.30 9.05 -9.48
CA SER A 122 7.88 10.07 -8.51
C SER A 122 8.59 9.90 -7.16
N GLU A 123 8.68 10.98 -6.38
CA GLU A 123 9.18 10.95 -4.99
C GLU A 123 8.42 9.93 -4.12
N GLU A 124 7.16 9.66 -4.47
CA GLU A 124 6.32 8.68 -3.79
C GLU A 124 6.78 7.24 -4.05
N GLU A 125 7.15 6.93 -5.29
CA GLU A 125 7.76 5.63 -5.61
C GLU A 125 9.14 5.49 -4.96
N GLU A 126 9.95 6.55 -4.94
CA GLU A 126 11.24 6.55 -4.25
C GLU A 126 11.10 6.15 -2.77
N GLY A 127 10.13 6.75 -2.07
CA GLY A 127 9.80 6.42 -0.68
C GLY A 127 9.33 4.97 -0.51
N ASP A 128 8.48 4.49 -1.42
CA ASP A 128 7.99 3.11 -1.40
C ASP A 128 9.12 2.08 -1.65
N ILE A 129 10.07 2.38 -2.55
CA ILE A 129 11.26 1.53 -2.79
C ILE A 129 12.13 1.46 -1.54
N ILE A 130 12.41 2.59 -0.89
CA ILE A 130 13.21 2.63 0.34
C ILE A 130 12.52 1.83 1.46
N ALA A 131 11.21 2.01 1.62
CA ALA A 131 10.43 1.27 2.61
C ALA A 131 10.44 -0.24 2.32
N ALA A 132 10.25 -0.64 1.06
CA ALA A 132 10.31 -2.05 0.64
C ALA A 132 11.71 -2.64 0.85
N TYR A 133 12.76 -1.90 0.54
CA TYR A 133 14.15 -2.32 0.76
C TYR A 133 14.41 -2.66 2.23
N ASN A 134 14.03 -1.76 3.13
CA ASN A 134 14.20 -1.94 4.57
C ASN A 134 13.35 -3.10 5.10
N LEU A 135 12.11 -3.23 4.61
CA LEU A 135 11.20 -4.31 5.01
C LEU A 135 11.72 -5.70 4.58
N CYS A 136 12.27 -5.80 3.38
CA CYS A 136 12.71 -7.05 2.80
C CYS A 136 14.21 -7.33 2.99
N ASN A 137 14.92 -6.46 3.72
CA ASN A 137 16.37 -6.52 3.93
C ASN A 137 17.16 -6.58 2.60
N GLY A 138 16.70 -5.83 1.59
CA GLY A 138 17.34 -5.75 0.28
C GLY A 138 17.08 -6.92 -0.67
N ASP A 139 16.11 -7.79 -0.39
CA ASP A 139 15.72 -8.90 -1.28
C ASP A 139 14.98 -8.37 -2.52
N MET A 140 15.65 -8.36 -3.68
CA MET A 140 15.15 -7.69 -4.89
C MET A 140 13.82 -8.26 -5.38
N THR A 141 13.65 -9.58 -5.37
CA THR A 141 12.39 -10.22 -5.79
C THR A 141 11.22 -9.73 -4.94
N LYS A 142 11.42 -9.63 -3.62
CA LYS A 142 10.37 -9.16 -2.70
C LYS A 142 10.12 -7.65 -2.81
N ILE A 143 11.15 -6.88 -3.15
CA ILE A 143 11.01 -5.45 -3.42
C ILE A 143 10.13 -5.24 -4.66
N MET A 144 10.44 -5.95 -5.76
CA MET A 144 9.66 -5.91 -6.99
C MET A 144 8.20 -6.33 -6.76
N ASP A 145 7.94 -7.38 -5.98
CA ASP A 145 6.57 -7.81 -5.61
C ASP A 145 5.83 -6.82 -4.71
N SER A 146 6.56 -5.96 -4.00
CA SER A 146 5.99 -5.03 -3.03
C SER A 146 5.57 -3.69 -3.63
N ILE A 147 6.24 -3.26 -4.69
CA ILE A 147 6.03 -1.99 -5.38
C ILE A 147 4.83 -2.11 -6.33
N MET A 148 4.10 -1.01 -6.51
CA MET A 148 2.91 -1.01 -7.35
C MET A 148 3.26 -0.85 -8.83
N GLY A 149 2.83 -1.81 -9.65
CA GLY A 149 2.95 -1.72 -11.11
C GLY A 149 4.37 -1.90 -11.64
N THR A 150 5.21 -2.57 -10.86
CA THR A 150 6.51 -3.08 -11.25
C THR A 150 6.36 -4.25 -12.21
N GLU A 151 7.04 -4.14 -13.34
CA GLU A 151 7.24 -5.21 -14.32
C GLU A 151 8.69 -5.70 -14.26
N PHE A 152 8.99 -6.80 -14.93
CA PHE A 152 10.36 -7.36 -14.96
C PHE A 152 11.38 -6.34 -15.52
N ASP A 153 10.97 -5.54 -16.50
CA ASP A 153 11.81 -4.51 -17.13
C ASP A 153 12.11 -3.32 -16.21
N ASP A 154 11.41 -3.18 -15.07
CA ASP A 154 11.68 -2.12 -14.09
C ASP A 154 12.83 -2.48 -13.13
N GLU A 155 13.33 -3.73 -13.13
CA GLU A 155 14.33 -4.21 -12.16
C GLU A 155 15.62 -3.38 -12.23
N ASP A 156 16.12 -3.11 -13.44
CA ASP A 156 17.35 -2.33 -13.64
C ASP A 156 17.20 -0.89 -13.14
N ARG A 157 16.06 -0.25 -13.41
CA ARG A 157 15.76 1.12 -12.94
C ARG A 157 15.70 1.19 -11.41
N ILE A 158 15.04 0.22 -10.79
CA ILE A 158 14.92 0.15 -9.32
C ILE A 158 16.29 -0.16 -8.70
N LYS A 159 17.10 -1.00 -9.34
CA LYS A 159 18.47 -1.28 -8.93
C LYS A 159 19.35 -0.03 -8.99
N GLU A 160 19.35 0.70 -10.10
CA GLU A 160 20.08 1.96 -10.23
C GLU A 160 19.67 2.96 -9.15
N PHE A 161 18.37 3.03 -8.84
CA PHE A 161 17.87 3.87 -7.76
C PHE A 161 18.40 3.42 -6.39
N ILE A 162 18.34 2.13 -6.06
CA ILE A 162 18.85 1.60 -4.79
C ILE A 162 20.36 1.82 -4.68
N ASP A 163 21.13 1.54 -5.73
CA ASP A 163 22.58 1.74 -5.77
C ASP A 163 22.94 3.23 -5.54
N LYS A 164 22.18 4.14 -6.15
CA LYS A 164 22.29 5.57 -5.89
C LYS A 164 22.02 5.88 -4.42
N LYS A 165 20.94 5.37 -3.82
CA LYS A 165 20.60 5.60 -2.39
C LYS A 165 21.61 4.97 -1.42
N ILE A 166 22.27 3.88 -1.81
CA ILE A 166 23.39 3.32 -1.05
C ILE A 166 24.61 4.25 -1.14
N SER A 167 24.92 4.78 -2.32
CA SER A 167 26.04 5.72 -2.50
C SER A 167 25.84 7.05 -1.76
N GLU A 168 24.58 7.50 -1.65
CA GLU A 168 24.15 8.67 -0.87
C GLU A 168 24.17 8.42 0.65
N GLY A 169 24.37 7.17 1.08
CA GLY A 169 24.38 6.75 2.49
C GLY A 169 23.00 6.67 3.14
N ILE A 170 21.93 6.74 2.34
CA ILE A 170 20.54 6.64 2.82
C ILE A 170 20.17 5.18 3.10
N LEU A 171 20.58 4.27 2.23
CA LEU A 171 20.41 2.82 2.40
C LEU A 171 21.74 2.17 2.75
N LYS A 172 21.70 1.11 3.57
CA LYS A 172 22.86 0.28 3.86
C LYS A 172 22.86 -0.95 2.95
N GLU A 173 23.94 -1.17 2.22
CA GLU A 173 24.11 -2.38 1.41
C GLU A 173 23.98 -3.64 2.28
N THR A 174 23.05 -4.53 1.91
CA THR A 174 22.84 -5.81 2.59
C THR A 174 23.45 -6.96 1.80
N ALA A 175 23.83 -8.04 2.50
CA ALA A 175 24.32 -9.25 1.86
C ALA A 175 23.31 -9.87 0.89
N LYS A 176 22.01 -9.76 1.21
CA LYS A 176 20.93 -10.22 0.34
C LYS A 176 20.86 -9.40 -0.95
N TYR A 177 20.87 -8.07 -0.84
CA TYR A 177 20.87 -7.20 -2.01
C TYR A 177 22.04 -7.49 -2.95
N LYS A 178 23.24 -7.61 -2.38
CA LYS A 178 24.44 -7.99 -3.14
C LYS A 178 24.30 -9.33 -3.85
N SER A 179 23.70 -10.33 -3.18
CA SER A 179 23.47 -11.65 -3.78
C SER A 179 22.37 -11.66 -4.86
N SER A 180 21.33 -10.83 -4.69
CA SER A 180 20.22 -10.69 -5.63
C SER A 180 20.67 -10.01 -6.92
N THR A 181 21.58 -9.04 -6.83
CA THR A 181 22.09 -8.28 -7.99
C THR A 181 23.28 -8.93 -8.69
N SER A 182 23.87 -9.99 -8.10
CA SER A 182 25.03 -10.72 -8.65
C SER A 182 24.65 -11.88 -9.57
N LYS A 183 23.36 -12.15 -9.80
CA LYS A 183 22.93 -13.13 -10.82
C LYS A 183 23.10 -12.52 -12.22
N VAL A 184 24.35 -12.40 -12.65
CA VAL A 184 24.68 -12.45 -14.06
C VAL A 184 24.20 -13.81 -14.55
N TRP A 185 23.21 -13.85 -15.44
CA TRP A 185 22.89 -15.07 -16.17
C TRP A 185 24.15 -15.45 -16.96
N ALA A 186 24.85 -16.46 -16.48
CA ALA A 186 25.90 -17.15 -17.24
C ALA A 186 25.27 -18.14 -18.22
#